data_AF-A0A1E5H3W6-F1
#
_entry.id   AF-A0A1E5H3W6-F1
#
_cell.length_a   1.000
_cell.length_b   1.000
_cell.length_c   1.000
_cell.angle_alpha   90.00
_cell.angle_beta   90.00
_cell.angle_gamma   90.00
#
_symmetry.space_group_name_H-M   'P 1'
#
loop_
_entity.id
_entity.type
_entity.pdbx_description
1 polymer ?
#
loop_
_entity_poly.entity_id
_entity_poly.type
_entity_poly.pdbx_seq_one_letter_code
_entity_poly.pdbx_strand_id
1 'polypeptide(L)'
;MKNSALCIKAVPYQEIIDLRDTLERLQSWQEPLVVLEKYFTNPNTPIDKKKVVKQFYACSTLFLLFKDNYDLLTEQANKHVLTMSRLEKMTIIESYVR
;
A
#
# COMPACT_ATOMS: atom_id res chain seq x y z
N MET A 1 39.75 22.92 7.36
CA MET A 1 39.54 21.48 7.06
C MET A 1 38.82 20.88 8.26
N LYS A 2 37.66 20.23 8.24
CA LYS A 2 36.82 19.64 7.19
C LYS A 2 35.37 19.93 7.58
N ASN A 3 34.54 20.43 6.65
CA ASN A 3 33.09 20.40 6.80
C ASN A 3 32.66 18.93 6.67
N SER A 4 32.52 18.22 7.79
CA SER A 4 31.81 16.95 7.81
C SER A 4 30.33 17.25 7.63
N ALA A 5 29.94 17.52 6.38
CA ALA A 5 28.55 17.41 5.98
C ALA A 5 28.07 16.06 6.49
N LEU A 6 27.16 16.08 7.47
CA LEU A 6 26.45 14.89 7.90
C LEU A 6 25.78 14.36 6.64
N CYS A 7 26.41 13.36 6.03
CA CYS A 7 25.86 12.66 4.89
C CYS A 7 24.66 11.90 5.46
N ILE A 8 23.49 12.55 5.40
CA ILE A 8 22.22 11.85 5.49
C ILE A 8 22.34 10.78 4.42
N LYS A 9 22.56 9.52 4.84
CA LYS A 9 22.82 8.39 3.93
C LYS A 9 21.74 8.45 2.86
N ALA A 10 22.15 8.66 1.61
CA ALA A 10 21.24 8.87 0.50
C ALA A 10 20.21 7.74 0.49
N VAL A 11 18.92 8.09 0.54
CA VAL A 11 17.83 7.11 0.38
C VAL A 11 18.12 6.36 -0.91
N PRO A 12 18.29 5.01 -0.87
CA PRO A 12 18.61 4.25 -2.06
C PRO A 12 17.57 4.55 -3.14
N TYR A 13 18.02 4.81 -4.37
CA TYR A 13 17.12 5.12 -5.49
C TYR A 13 16.05 4.03 -5.68
N GLN A 14 16.41 2.77 -5.41
CA GLN A 14 15.49 1.65 -5.43
C GLN A 14 14.32 1.80 -4.46
N GLU A 15 14.53 2.33 -3.25
CA GLU A 15 13.44 2.56 -2.29
C GLU A 15 12.47 3.64 -2.78
N ILE A 16 12.97 4.65 -3.49
CA ILE A 16 12.12 5.68 -4.11
C ILE A 16 11.26 5.07 -5.22
N ILE A 17 11.83 4.17 -6.01
CA ILE A 17 11.10 3.45 -7.06
C ILE A 17 10.06 2.50 -6.43
N ASP A 18 10.43 1.70 -5.44
CA ASP A 18 9.53 0.75 -4.78
C ASP A 18 8.33 1.47 -4.12
N LEU A 19 8.55 2.65 -3.53
CA LEU A 19 7.49 3.51 -3.00
C LEU A 19 6.56 4.05 -4.09
N ARG A 20 7.13 4.48 -5.23
CA ARG A 20 6.33 4.94 -6.38
C ARG A 20 5.47 3.83 -6.94
N ASP A 21 6.03 2.64 -7.13
CA ASP A 21 5.30 1.48 -7.62
C ASP A 21 4.17 1.07 -6.67
N THR A 22 4.41 1.16 -5.36
CA THR A 22 3.39 0.91 -4.33
C THR A 22 2.26 1.94 -4.43
N LEU A 23 2.58 3.22 -4.60
CA LEU A 23 1.60 4.29 -4.76
C LEU A 23 0.77 4.11 -6.05
N GLU A 24 1.41 3.78 -7.17
CA GLU A 24 0.71 3.54 -8.44
C GLU A 24 -0.26 2.34 -8.32
N ARG A 25 0.15 1.26 -7.64
CA ARG A 25 -0.73 0.12 -7.36
C ARG A 25 -1.92 0.50 -6.50
N LEU A 26 -1.72 1.28 -5.43
CA LEU A 26 -2.82 1.77 -4.60
C LEU A 26 -3.78 2.68 -5.39
N GLN A 27 -3.24 3.55 -6.24
CA GLN A 27 -4.05 4.42 -7.09
C GLN A 27 -4.89 3.64 -8.11
N SER A 28 -4.36 2.53 -8.65
CA SER A 28 -5.09 1.68 -9.60
C SER A 28 -6.39 1.10 -9.02
N TRP A 29 -6.52 1.03 -7.69
CA TRP A 29 -7.72 0.56 -7.01
C TRP A 29 -8.83 1.62 -6.86
N GLN A 30 -8.58 2.90 -7.17
CA GLN A 30 -9.58 3.96 -6.98
C GLN A 30 -10.89 3.67 -7.73
N GLU A 31 -10.84 3.42 -9.04
CA GLU A 31 -12.04 3.16 -9.85
C GLU A 31 -12.77 1.86 -9.44
N PRO A 32 -12.07 0.72 -9.22
CA PRO A 32 -12.70 -0.47 -8.65
C PRO A 32 -13.42 -0.25 -7.31
N LEU A 33 -12.83 0.54 -6.40
CA LEU A 33 -13.44 0.81 -5.09
C LEU A 33 -14.72 1.66 -5.23
N VAL A 34 -14.77 2.58 -6.19
CA VAL A 34 -15.98 3.35 -6.52
C VAL A 34 -17.13 2.42 -6.98
N VAL A 35 -16.81 1.34 -7.71
CA VAL A 35 -17.82 0.34 -8.10
C VAL A 35 -18.40 -0.39 -6.89
N LEU A 36 -17.55 -0.77 -5.92
CA LEU A 36 -17.99 -1.39 -4.68
C LEU A 36 -18.85 -0.43 -3.87
N GLU A 37 -18.41 0.83 -3.72
CA GLU A 37 -19.14 1.87 -3.00
C GLU A 37 -20.54 2.05 -3.60
N LYS A 38 -20.64 2.23 -4.94
CA LYS A 38 -21.93 2.36 -5.64
C LYS A 38 -22.85 1.16 -5.42
N TYR A 39 -22.30 -0.06 -5.35
CA TYR A 39 -23.09 -1.25 -5.10
C TYR A 39 -23.64 -1.30 -3.67
N PHE A 40 -22.81 -1.01 -2.67
CA PHE A 40 -23.22 -1.10 -1.26
C PHE A 40 -24.05 0.11 -0.77
N THR A 41 -23.88 1.28 -1.39
CA THR A 41 -24.57 2.52 -0.99
C THR A 41 -25.89 2.78 -1.71
N ASN A 42 -26.20 2.01 -2.76
CA ASN A 42 -27.42 2.20 -3.54
C ASN A 42 -28.47 1.13 -3.22
N PRO A 43 -29.38 1.37 -2.25
CA PRO A 43 -30.53 0.51 -2.03
C PRO A 43 -31.53 0.71 -3.18
N ASN A 44 -31.30 0.03 -4.30
CA ASN A 44 -32.21 0.05 -5.45
C ASN A 44 -33.58 -0.52 -5.03
N THR A 45 -34.55 0.34 -4.78
CA THR A 45 -35.97 0.00 -4.66
C THR A 45 -36.68 0.36 -5.96
N PRO A 46 -37.41 -0.57 -6.62
CA PRO A 46 -37.67 -1.97 -6.28
C PRO A 46 -36.45 -2.89 -6.49
N ILE A 47 -36.28 -3.88 -5.61
CA ILE A 47 -35.15 -4.81 -5.63
C ILE A 47 -35.36 -5.87 -6.73
N ASP A 48 -34.55 -5.81 -7.79
CA ASP A 48 -34.36 -6.96 -8.69
C ASP A 48 -33.39 -7.96 -8.04
N LYS A 49 -33.96 -8.99 -7.40
CA LYS A 49 -33.20 -10.02 -6.68
C LYS A 49 -32.16 -10.72 -7.56
N LYS A 50 -32.46 -10.99 -8.84
CA LYS A 50 -31.51 -11.67 -9.74
C LYS A 50 -30.32 -10.78 -10.05
N LYS A 51 -30.59 -9.50 -10.32
CA LYS A 51 -29.55 -8.49 -10.55
C LYS A 51 -28.67 -8.29 -9.31
N VAL A 52 -29.28 -8.17 -8.13
CA VAL A 52 -28.56 -8.04 -6.85
C VAL A 52 -27.65 -9.24 -6.61
N VAL A 53 -28.14 -10.48 -6.76
CA VAL A 53 -27.30 -11.68 -6.57
C VAL A 53 -26.12 -11.70 -7.54
N LYS A 54 -26.34 -11.40 -8.83
CA LYS A 54 -25.26 -11.37 -9.82
C LYS A 54 -24.21 -10.29 -9.52
N GLN A 55 -24.67 -9.09 -9.15
CA GLN A 55 -23.79 -7.98 -8.78
C GLN A 55 -23.05 -8.25 -7.47
N PHE A 56 -23.69 -8.92 -6.51
CA PHE A 56 -23.09 -9.36 -5.26
C PHE A 56 -21.89 -10.27 -5.52
N TYR A 57 -22.04 -11.29 -6.37
CA TYR A 57 -20.92 -12.18 -6.70
C TYR A 57 -19.75 -11.41 -7.32
N ALA A 58 -20.03 -10.54 -8.30
CA ALA A 58 -18.98 -9.73 -8.94
C ALA A 58 -18.28 -8.79 -7.94
N CYS A 59 -19.03 -8.09 -7.10
CA CYS A 59 -18.48 -7.17 -6.09
C CYS A 59 -17.75 -7.91 -4.98
N SER A 60 -18.22 -9.09 -4.57
CA SER A 60 -17.54 -9.96 -3.60
C SER A 60 -16.20 -10.43 -4.14
N THR A 61 -16.14 -10.91 -5.38
CA THR A 61 -14.88 -11.29 -6.04
C THR A 61 -13.93 -10.11 -6.14
N LEU A 62 -14.44 -8.93 -6.53
CA LEU A 62 -13.64 -7.72 -6.62
C LEU A 62 -13.07 -7.29 -5.26
N PHE A 63 -13.89 -7.36 -4.20
CA PHE A 63 -13.46 -7.08 -2.84
C PHE A 63 -12.38 -8.05 -2.35
N LEU A 64 -12.53 -9.36 -2.62
CA LEU A 64 -11.52 -10.36 -2.26
C LEU A 64 -10.18 -10.07 -2.94
N LEU A 65 -10.21 -9.75 -4.24
CA LEU A 65 -8.99 -9.39 -4.97
C LEU A 65 -8.32 -8.12 -4.42
N PHE A 66 -9.13 -7.10 -4.11
CA PHE A 66 -8.64 -5.89 -3.44
C PHE A 66 -7.98 -6.22 -2.10
N LYS A 67 -8.67 -7.02 -1.27
CA LYS A 67 -8.19 -7.40 0.06
C LYS A 67 -6.85 -8.14 -0.03
N ASP A 68 -6.75 -9.14 -0.90
CA ASP A 68 -5.52 -9.91 -1.08
C ASP A 68 -4.36 -9.02 -1.54
N ASN A 69 -4.62 -8.09 -2.46
CA ASN A 69 -3.61 -7.15 -2.92
C ASN A 69 -3.20 -6.15 -1.83
N TYR A 70 -4.16 -5.61 -1.08
CA TYR A 70 -3.92 -4.71 0.03
C TYR A 70 -3.10 -5.37 1.14
N ASP A 71 -3.45 -6.61 1.52
CA ASP A 71 -2.75 -7.37 2.54
C ASP A 71 -1.29 -7.64 2.11
N LEU A 72 -1.07 -8.01 0.84
CA LEU A 72 0.27 -8.19 0.26
C LEU A 72 1.09 -6.89 0.29
N LEU A 73 0.53 -5.77 -0.20
CA LEU A 73 1.23 -4.49 -0.24
C LEU A 73 1.56 -3.99 1.18
N THR A 74 0.64 -4.20 2.13
CA THR A 74 0.83 -3.84 3.53
C THR A 74 1.96 -4.67 4.17
N GLU A 75 2.00 -5.98 3.89
CA GLU A 75 3.09 -6.84 4.37
C GLU A 75 4.44 -6.39 3.80
N GLN A 76 4.51 -6.09 2.51
CA GLN A 76 5.72 -5.59 1.85
C GLN A 76 6.18 -4.27 2.48
N ALA A 77 5.29 -3.28 2.59
CA ALA A 77 5.58 -1.99 3.19
C ALA A 77 6.11 -2.14 4.63
N ASN A 78 5.48 -3.01 5.44
CA ASN A 78 5.94 -3.28 6.81
C ASN A 78 7.36 -3.88 6.84
N LYS A 79 7.69 -4.80 5.93
CA LYS A 79 9.05 -5.37 5.81
C LYS A 79 10.08 -4.29 5.46
N HIS A 80 9.74 -3.38 4.55
CA HIS A 80 10.60 -2.24 4.21
C HIS A 80 10.82 -1.32 5.42
N VAL A 81 9.76 -0.94 6.14
CA VAL A 81 9.85 -0.11 7.35
C VAL A 81 10.73 -0.75 8.43
N LEU A 82 10.56 -2.05 8.69
CA LEU A 82 11.36 -2.78 9.66
C LEU A 82 12.85 -2.84 9.26
N THR A 83 13.12 -3.02 7.97
CA THR A 83 14.48 -3.04 7.43
C THR A 83 15.15 -1.69 7.62
N MET A 84 14.45 -0.60 7.29
CA MET A 84 14.97 0.76 7.47
C MET A 84 15.20 1.11 8.93
N SER A 85 14.24 0.79 9.79
CA SER A 85 14.37 1.00 11.25
C SER A 85 15.58 0.25 11.84
N ARG A 86 15.92 -0.94 11.30
CA ARG A 86 17.10 -1.70 11.73
C ARG A 86 18.40 -1.05 11.25
N LEU A 87 18.45 -0.62 9.99
CA LEU A 87 19.62 0.05 9.40
C LEU A 87 19.93 1.38 10.12
N GLU A 88 18.90 2.13 10.50
CA GLU A 88 19.03 3.34 11.32
C GLU A 88 19.66 3.02 12.68
N LYS A 89 19.15 2.02 13.40
CA LYS A 89 19.69 1.61 14.72
C LYS A 89 21.15 1.17 14.64
N MET A 90 21.52 0.38 13.63
CA MET A 90 22.92 -0.04 13.43
C MET A 90 23.84 1.17 13.14
N THR A 91 23.37 2.12 12.33
CA THR A 91 24.11 3.35 12.02
C THR A 91 24.34 4.20 13.26
N ILE A 92 23.33 4.32 14.14
CA ILE A 92 23.45 5.04 15.40
C ILE A 92 24.52 4.40 16.27
N ILE A 93 24.52 3.07 16.44
CA ILE A 93 25.51 2.35 17.24
C ILE A 93 26.93 2.56 16.69
N GLU A 94 27.12 2.46 15.37
CA GLU A 94 28.43 2.70 14.73
C GLU A 94 28.94 4.14 14.91
N SER A 95 28.05 5.12 15.04
CA SER A 95 28.40 6.52 15.31
C SER A 95 28.82 6.79 16.76
N TYR A 96 28.44 5.91 17.70
CA TYR A 96 28.85 6.01 19.12
C TYR A 96 30.15 5.25 19.43
N VAL A 97 30.52 4.29 18.60
CA VAL A 97 31.71 3.43 18.79
C VAL A 97 32.97 4.02 18.12
N ARG A 98 32.84 5.09 17.34
CA ARG A 98 33.92 5.73 16.57
C ARG A 98 34.23 7.13 17.10
#